data_AF-A0A8T3QER1-F1
#
_entry.id   AF-A0A8T3QER1-F1
#
_cell.length_a   1.000
_cell.length_b   1.000
_cell.length_c   1.000
_cell.angle_alpha   90.00
_cell.angle_beta   90.00
_cell.angle_gamma   90.00
#
_symmetry.space_group_name_H-M   'P 1'
#
loop_
_entity.id
_entity.type
_entity.pdbx_description
1 polymer ?
#
loop_
_entity_poly.entity_id
_entity_poly.type
_entity_poly.pdbx_seq_one_letter_code
_entity_poly.pdbx_strand_id
1 'polypeptide(L)'
;MLERVRRMPGGIRLFLVYAGLILTGLGLSLRFVIDQAVAAPVSLLGVIVMVLLAYTIFTTTLVLQRKQAARGLALGLVSLIVPLVPLLFLSQLVVEAIFSTALGLLLLRGLLGPDVRGYLSET
;
A
#
# COMPACT_ATOMS: atom_id res chain seq x y z
N MET A 1 13.69 19.15 4.10
CA MET A 1 12.83 17.97 3.83
C MET A 1 12.14 17.42 5.08
N LEU A 2 12.83 17.28 6.22
CA LEU A 2 12.27 16.71 7.45
C LEU A 2 11.02 17.45 7.99
N GLU A 3 10.99 18.78 7.90
CA GLU A 3 9.83 19.59 8.31
C GLU A 3 8.58 19.32 7.49
N ARG A 4 8.74 19.04 6.18
CA ARG A 4 7.65 18.68 5.28
C ARG A 4 7.02 17.35 5.68
N VAL A 5 7.86 16.37 6.06
CA VAL A 5 7.41 15.07 6.58
C VAL A 5 6.72 15.23 7.94
N ARG A 6 7.24 16.11 8.80
CA ARG A 6 6.67 16.36 10.13
C ARG A 6 5.29 17.03 10.09
N ARG A 7 5.01 17.83 9.05
CA ARG A 7 3.68 18.40 8.77
C ARG A 7 2.68 17.39 8.19
N MET A 8 3.13 16.20 7.79
CA MET A 8 2.20 15.18 7.28
C MET A 8 1.40 14.55 8.43
N PRO A 9 0.08 14.37 8.27
CA PRO A 9 -0.75 13.60 9.19
C PRO A 9 -0.13 12.22 9.46
N GLY A 10 -0.25 11.72 10.69
CA GLY A 10 0.30 10.41 11.07
C GLY A 10 -0.19 9.28 10.16
N GLY A 11 -1.47 9.32 9.76
CA GLY A 11 -2.06 8.33 8.84
C GLY A 11 -1.42 8.30 7.46
N ILE A 12 -1.05 9.46 6.90
CA ILE A 12 -0.35 9.53 5.61
C ILE A 12 1.07 8.98 5.72
N ARG A 13 1.78 9.31 6.81
CA ARG A 13 3.13 8.78 7.04
C ARG A 13 3.11 7.25 7.15
N LEU A 14 2.17 6.71 7.92
CA LEU A 14 2.01 5.27 8.05
C LEU A 14 1.67 4.62 6.69
N PHE A 15 0.77 5.23 5.92
CA PHE A 15 0.45 4.76 4.57
C PHE A 15 1.66 4.78 3.64
N LEU A 16 2.49 5.83 3.65
CA LEU A 16 3.69 5.90 2.81
C LEU A 16 4.72 4.83 3.19
N VAL A 17 4.85 4.50 4.48
CA VAL A 17 5.67 3.37 4.93
C VAL A 17 5.10 2.06 4.38
N TYR A 18 3.79 1.86 4.48
CA TYR A 18 3.11 0.67 3.93
C TYR A 18 3.28 0.55 2.41
N ALA A 19 3.08 1.63 1.66
CA ALA A 19 3.30 1.67 0.21
C ALA A 19 4.77 1.38 -0.13
N GLY A 20 5.71 1.92 0.64
CA GLY A 20 7.13 1.61 0.53
C GLY A 20 7.41 0.11 0.72
N LEU A 21 6.82 -0.53 1.73
CA LEU A 21 6.95 -1.97 1.96
C LEU A 21 6.41 -2.79 0.79
N ILE A 22 5.25 -2.41 0.21
CA ILE A 22 4.72 -3.05 -1.00
C ILE A 22 5.72 -2.92 -2.15
N LEU A 23 6.23 -1.72 -2.42
CA LEU A 23 7.19 -1.49 -3.50
C LEU A 23 8.50 -2.24 -3.29
N THR A 24 8.99 -2.33 -2.06
CA THR A 24 10.18 -3.13 -1.73
C THR A 24 9.91 -4.62 -1.99
N GLY A 25 8.79 -5.15 -1.51
CA GLY A 25 8.40 -6.55 -1.76
C GLY A 25 8.28 -6.86 -3.26
N LEU A 26 7.63 -5.96 -4.01
CA LEU A 26 7.52 -6.06 -5.46
C LEU A 26 8.89 -5.99 -6.15
N GLY A 27 9.74 -5.04 -5.75
CA GLY A 27 11.10 -4.87 -6.26
C GLY A 27 11.96 -6.12 -6.07
N LEU A 28 11.87 -6.76 -4.90
CA LEU A 28 12.56 -8.02 -4.63
C LEU A 28 12.01 -9.19 -5.47
N SER A 29 10.72 -9.16 -5.79
CA SER A 29 10.07 -10.17 -6.64
C SER A 29 10.29 -9.98 -8.14
N LEU A 30 10.88 -8.86 -8.59
CA LEU A 30 10.99 -8.51 -10.01
C LEU A 30 11.67 -9.59 -10.83
N ARG A 31 12.73 -10.22 -10.32
CA ARG A 31 13.43 -11.29 -11.03
C ARG A 31 12.49 -12.42 -11.40
N PHE A 32 11.69 -12.89 -10.45
CA PHE A 32 10.73 -13.97 -10.68
C PHE A 32 9.65 -13.57 -11.70
N VAL A 33 9.19 -12.32 -11.68
CA VAL A 33 8.22 -11.80 -12.64
C VAL A 33 8.81 -11.71 -14.04
N ILE A 34 10.07 -11.27 -14.16
CA ILE A 34 10.81 -11.20 -15.43
C ILE A 34 11.01 -12.61 -16.00
N ASP A 35 11.44 -13.57 -15.17
CA ASP A 35 11.65 -14.96 -15.59
C ASP A 35 10.33 -15.57 -16.12
N GLN A 36 9.20 -15.28 -15.47
CA GLN A 36 7.89 -15.70 -15.98
C GLN A 36 7.50 -15.00 -17.29
N ALA A 37 7.79 -13.71 -17.44
CA ALA A 37 7.47 -12.96 -18.65
C ALA A 37 8.26 -13.46 -19.87
N VAL A 38 9.48 -13.97 -19.65
CA VAL A 38 10.28 -14.62 -20.70
C VAL A 38 9.66 -15.95 -21.14
N ALA A 39 9.18 -16.76 -20.19
CA ALA A 39 8.58 -18.06 -20.48
C ALA A 39 7.15 -17.95 -21.06
N ALA A 40 6.38 -16.98 -20.58
CA ALA A 40 5.03 -16.68 -21.02
C ALA A 40 4.84 -15.15 -21.09
N PRO A 41 4.73 -14.57 -22.30
CA PRO A 41 4.66 -13.10 -22.47
C PRO A 41 3.52 -12.43 -21.69
N VAL A 42 2.42 -13.16 -21.48
CA VAL A 42 1.30 -12.72 -20.63
C VAL A 42 0.98 -13.83 -19.64
N SER A 43 1.19 -13.54 -18.35
CA SER A 43 0.81 -14.43 -17.24
C SER A 43 -0.11 -13.69 -16.28
N LEU A 44 -1.05 -14.42 -15.66
CA LEU A 44 -1.97 -13.84 -14.68
C LEU A 44 -1.22 -13.18 -13.53
N LEU A 45 -0.16 -13.84 -13.03
CA LEU A 45 0.68 -13.31 -11.96
C LEU A 45 1.39 -12.02 -12.39
N GLY A 46 1.95 -11.99 -13.60
CA GLY A 46 2.58 -10.79 -14.15
C GLY A 46 1.60 -9.62 -14.24
N VAL A 47 0.37 -9.85 -14.71
CA VAL A 47 -0.69 -8.83 -14.77
C VAL A 47 -1.03 -8.30 -13.38
N ILE A 48 -1.22 -9.20 -12.40
CA ILE A 48 -1.51 -8.80 -11.01
C ILE A 48 -0.38 -7.93 -10.46
N VAL A 49 0.88 -8.32 -10.65
CA VAL A 49 2.04 -7.55 -10.18
C VAL A 49 2.13 -6.20 -10.88
N MET A 50 1.92 -6.13 -12.20
CA MET A 50 1.94 -4.87 -12.94
C MET A 50 0.85 -3.92 -12.47
N VAL A 51 -0.38 -4.43 -12.27
CA VAL A 51 -1.49 -3.63 -11.74
C VAL A 51 -1.18 -3.16 -10.32
N LEU A 52 -0.68 -4.02 -9.45
CA LEU A 52 -0.34 -3.66 -8.08
C LEU A 52 0.78 -2.61 -8.03
N LEU A 53 1.80 -2.76 -8.86
CA LEU A 53 2.90 -1.80 -8.99
C LEU A 53 2.39 -0.44 -9.48
N ALA A 54 1.61 -0.43 -10.56
CA ALA A 54 1.03 0.79 -11.11
C ALA A 54 0.12 1.49 -10.10
N TYR A 55 -0.78 0.73 -9.46
CA TYR A 55 -1.71 1.23 -8.45
C TYR A 55 -0.97 1.80 -7.24
N THR A 56 0.11 1.15 -6.79
CA THR A 56 0.92 1.60 -5.66
C THR A 56 1.68 2.89 -5.97
N ILE A 57 2.38 2.95 -7.11
CA ILE A 57 3.13 4.14 -7.52
C ILE A 57 2.17 5.31 -7.75
N PHE A 58 1.09 5.09 -8.50
CA PHE A 58 0.08 6.12 -8.78
C PHE A 58 -0.60 6.65 -7.52
N THR A 59 -0.98 5.77 -6.60
CA THR A 59 -1.57 6.21 -5.33
C THR A 59 -0.56 7.00 -4.51
N THR A 60 0.69 6.54 -4.45
CA THR A 60 1.76 7.23 -3.70
C THR A 60 2.01 8.63 -4.27
N THR A 61 2.05 8.78 -5.60
CA THR A 61 2.23 10.10 -6.21
C THR A 61 1.05 11.01 -5.92
N LEU A 62 -0.20 10.54 -6.02
CA LEU A 62 -1.37 11.34 -5.68
C LEU A 62 -1.41 11.76 -4.19
N VAL A 63 -0.98 10.89 -3.28
CA VAL A 63 -0.84 11.22 -1.85
C VAL A 63 0.21 12.32 -1.65
N LEU A 64 1.36 12.20 -2.33
CA LEU A 64 2.42 13.20 -2.26
C LEU A 64 2.03 14.53 -2.91
N GLN A 65 1.23 14.48 -3.97
CA GLN A 65 0.62 15.63 -4.66
C GLN A 65 -0.60 16.21 -3.93
N ARG A 66 -0.96 15.64 -2.76
CA ARG A 66 -2.07 16.11 -1.92
C ARG A 66 -3.42 16.15 -2.65
N LYS A 67 -3.71 15.15 -3.50
CA LYS A 67 -4.99 15.08 -4.22
C LYS A 67 -6.03 14.31 -3.41
N GLN A 68 -7.26 14.82 -3.34
CA GLN A 68 -8.35 14.16 -2.60
C GLN A 68 -8.65 12.74 -3.10
N ALA A 69 -8.52 12.50 -4.41
CA ALA A 69 -8.68 11.18 -5.02
C ALA A 69 -7.76 10.12 -4.40
N ALA A 70 -6.61 10.52 -3.86
CA ALA A 70 -5.64 9.62 -3.24
C ALA A 70 -6.21 8.88 -2.03
N ARG A 71 -7.18 9.45 -1.30
CA ARG A 71 -7.76 8.82 -0.10
C ARG A 71 -8.49 7.53 -0.45
N GLY A 72 -9.33 7.55 -1.48
CA GLY A 72 -10.08 6.37 -1.92
C GLY A 72 -9.13 5.27 -2.40
N LEU A 73 -8.10 5.65 -3.16
CA LEU A 73 -7.11 4.71 -3.67
C LEU A 73 -6.22 4.13 -2.56
N ALA A 74 -5.84 4.93 -1.58
CA ALA A 74 -5.10 4.49 -0.40
C ALA A 74 -5.91 3.48 0.42
N LEU A 75 -7.22 3.71 0.60
CA LEU A 75 -8.12 2.73 1.23
C LEU A 75 -8.23 1.45 0.40
N GLY A 76 -8.24 1.56 -0.93
CA GLY A 76 -8.14 0.42 -1.84
C GLY A 76 -6.87 -0.41 -1.61
N LEU A 77 -5.70 0.22 -1.49
CA LEU A 77 -4.44 -0.49 -1.16
C LEU A 77 -4.47 -1.15 0.22
N VAL A 78 -5.11 -0.52 1.20
CA VAL A 78 -5.24 -1.09 2.55
C VAL A 78 -6.17 -2.29 2.56
N SER A 79 -7.13 -2.37 1.63
CA SER A 79 -8.01 -3.54 1.52
C SER A 79 -7.26 -4.85 1.26
N LEU A 80 -6.02 -4.79 0.73
CA LEU A 80 -5.16 -5.97 0.55
C LEU A 80 -4.82 -6.68 1.86
N ILE A 81 -4.91 -6.00 3.00
CA ILE A 81 -4.71 -6.61 4.32
C ILE A 81 -5.86 -7.56 4.67
N VAL A 82 -7.07 -7.31 4.16
CA VAL A 82 -8.27 -8.11 4.46
C VAL A 82 -8.11 -9.58 4.02
N PRO A 83 -7.68 -9.90 2.79
CA PRO A 83 -7.37 -11.28 2.42
C PRO A 83 -6.04 -11.78 3.01
N LEU A 84 -5.10 -10.90 3.33
CA LEU A 84 -3.80 -11.28 3.88
C LEU A 84 -3.90 -11.87 5.29
N VAL A 85 -4.69 -11.27 6.18
CA VAL A 85 -4.86 -11.74 7.57
C VAL A 85 -5.34 -13.19 7.67
N PRO A 86 -6.44 -13.62 7.02
CA PRO A 86 -6.88 -15.01 7.08
C PRO A 86 -5.86 -15.95 6.43
N LEU A 87 -5.16 -15.52 5.37
CA LEU A 87 -4.10 -16.32 4.75
C LEU A 87 -2.94 -16.58 5.73
N LEU A 88 -2.48 -15.56 6.45
CA LEU A 88 -1.43 -15.69 7.48
C LEU A 88 -1.89 -16.58 8.63
N PHE A 89 -3.14 -16.41 9.07
CA PHE A 89 -3.70 -17.23 10.14
C PHE A 89 -3.78 -18.71 9.75
N LEU A 90 -4.28 -19.02 8.54
CA LEU A 90 -4.33 -20.40 8.01
C LEU A 90 -2.92 -21.00 7.83
N SER A 91 -1.92 -20.17 7.60
CA SER A 91 -0.51 -20.57 7.47
C SER A 91 0.20 -20.76 8.82
N GLN A 92 -0.54 -20.69 9.94
CA GLN A 92 -0.01 -20.76 11.32
C GLN A 92 0.98 -19.63 11.69
N LEU A 93 1.00 -18.55 10.90
CA LEU A 93 1.79 -17.34 11.15
C LEU A 93 1.00 -16.35 12.01
N VAL A 94 0.74 -16.75 13.25
CA VAL A 94 -0.18 -16.03 14.16
C VAL A 94 0.35 -14.64 14.52
N VAL A 95 1.67 -14.50 14.72
CA VAL A 95 2.28 -13.22 15.10
C VAL A 95 2.15 -12.21 13.95
N GLU A 96 2.41 -12.65 12.73
CA GLU A 96 2.31 -11.86 11.51
C GLU A 96 0.85 -11.50 11.21
N ALA A 97 -0.09 -12.41 11.48
CA ALA A 97 -1.53 -12.16 11.33
C ALA A 97 -2.00 -11.07 12.31
N ILE A 98 -1.57 -11.13 13.58
CA ILE A 98 -1.88 -10.10 14.59
C ILE A 98 -1.26 -8.76 14.18
N PHE A 99 0.02 -8.75 13.80
CA PHE A 99 0.72 -7.55 13.36
C PHE A 99 0.02 -6.90 12.15
N SER A 100 -0.31 -7.70 11.14
CA SER A 100 -0.99 -7.23 9.92
C SER A 100 -2.38 -6.70 10.22
N THR A 101 -3.11 -7.34 11.15
CA THR A 101 -4.42 -6.87 11.63
C THR A 101 -4.28 -5.50 12.30
N ALA A 102 -3.33 -5.36 13.22
CA ALA A 102 -3.06 -4.09 13.90
C ALA A 102 -2.68 -3.00 12.90
N LEU A 103 -1.79 -3.30 11.95
CA LEU A 103 -1.38 -2.40 10.88
C LEU A 103 -2.60 -1.95 10.03
N GLY A 104 -3.45 -2.90 9.62
CA GLY A 104 -4.65 -2.60 8.85
C GLY A 104 -5.63 -1.69 9.58
N LEU A 105 -5.89 -1.97 10.87
CA LEU A 105 -6.75 -1.13 11.69
C LEU A 105 -6.17 0.29 11.88
N LEU A 106 -4.86 0.40 12.10
CA LEU A 106 -4.18 1.69 12.23
C LEU A 106 -4.20 2.48 10.92
N LEU A 107 -4.01 1.82 9.77
CA LEU A 107 -4.09 2.43 8.44
C LEU A 107 -5.51 2.91 8.13
N LEU A 108 -6.52 2.07 8.36
CA LEU A 108 -7.92 2.43 8.16
C LEU A 108 -8.31 3.62 9.04
N ARG A 109 -8.03 3.53 10.34
CA ARG A 109 -8.34 4.63 11.28
C ARG A 109 -7.58 5.91 10.91
N GLY A 110 -6.30 5.78 10.54
CA GLY A 110 -5.45 6.90 10.15
C GLY A 110 -5.92 7.60 8.88
N LEU A 111 -6.27 6.85 7.83
CA LEU A 111 -6.72 7.38 6.54
C LEU A 111 -8.18 7.89 6.58
N LEU A 112 -9.01 7.33 7.46
CA LEU A 112 -10.38 7.79 7.65
C LEU A 112 -10.46 9.08 8.47
N GLY A 113 -9.39 9.47 9.17
CA GLY A 113 -9.33 10.67 9.99
C GLY A 113 -9.56 11.99 9.21
N PRO A 114 -10.15 13.02 9.87
CA PRO A 114 -10.43 14.31 9.25
C PRO A 114 -9.15 15.06 8.84
N ASP A 115 -8.06 14.90 9.59
CA ASP A 115 -6.77 15.53 9.31
C ASP A 115 -6.20 15.13 7.94
N VAL A 116 -6.38 13.87 7.54
CA VAL A 116 -5.96 13.36 6.23
C VAL A 116 -6.80 13.97 5.11
N ARG A 117 -8.10 14.16 5.35
CA ARG A 117 -9.00 14.80 4.38
C ARG A 117 -8.61 16.26 4.17
N GLY A 118 -8.27 16.98 5.25
CA GLY A 118 -7.77 18.36 5.18
C GLY A 118 -6.46 18.44 4.40
N TYR A 119 -5.48 17.60 4.74
CA TYR A 119 -4.20 17.56 4.04
C TYR A 119 -4.31 17.23 2.55
N LEU A 120 -5.18 16.29 2.16
CA LEU A 120 -5.40 15.92 0.76
C LEU A 120 -6.32 16.89 0.00
N SER A 121 -6.81 17.94 0.66
CA SER A 121 -7.64 19.00 0.06
C SER A 121 -6.88 20.31 -0.16
N GLU A 122 -5.69 20.46 0.42
CA GLU A 122 -4.79 21.58 0.14
C GLU A 122 -4.28 21.47 -1.30
N THR A 123 -4.92 22.22 -2.20
CA THR A 123 -4.56 22.34 -3.62
C THR A 123 -4.39 23.79 -3.99
#